data_AF-A0AAE4FE28-F1
#
_entry.id   AF-A0AAE4FE28-F1
#
_cell.length_a   1.000
_cell.length_b   1.000
_cell.length_c   1.000
_cell.angle_alpha   90.00
_cell.angle_beta   90.00
_cell.angle_gamma   90.00
#
_symmetry.space_group_name_H-M   'P 1'
#
loop_
_entity.id
_entity.type
_entity.pdbx_description
1 polymer ?
#
loop_
_entity_poly.entity_id
_entity_poly.type
_entity_poly.pdbx_seq_one_letter_code
_entity_poly.pdbx_strand_id
1 'polypeptide(L)'
;MTNWRKMIRNGGFLWVKYALILSGVLLSTKQLHAEETMKTNYTLSFNANNALCFVKINDMLVMDNDGMWEGQFTMGRTVSSYLKNGENTLSIAMLNESVSDDDMCSAKIQDVRSDGSNEYVSAVKLIVRKEQITPDTTYYSGRYSSFGDSPRAKNTEEGFREVTQIFHATDLPDWRWTTAIPVTEKDIPAIKIFYESLQNDFKRQDLPAIYRQTKGMWESLATE
;
A
#
# COMPACT_ATOMS: atom_id res chain seq x y z
N MET A 1 -80.68 8.93 3.96
CA MET A 1 -79.75 9.58 3.01
C MET A 1 -79.41 10.97 3.54
N THR A 2 -78.38 11.05 4.37
CA THR A 2 -77.91 12.29 4.99
C THR A 2 -76.95 13.00 4.03
N ASN A 3 -77.16 14.28 3.81
CA ASN A 3 -76.60 15.05 2.69
C ASN A 3 -75.21 15.61 3.06
N TRP A 4 -74.14 15.05 2.50
CA TRP A 4 -72.72 15.34 2.83
C TRP A 4 -72.23 16.74 2.42
N ARG A 5 -73.07 17.57 1.79
CA ARG A 5 -72.68 18.88 1.24
C ARG A 5 -72.52 20.01 2.26
N LYS A 6 -72.75 19.79 3.56
CA LYS A 6 -72.60 20.83 4.60
C LYS A 6 -71.29 20.80 5.39
N MET A 7 -70.42 19.81 5.18
CA MET A 7 -69.20 19.63 5.97
C MET A 7 -67.92 20.27 5.37
N ILE A 8 -68.04 21.02 4.28
CA ILE A 8 -66.88 21.66 3.60
C ILE A 8 -66.71 23.13 4.04
N ARG A 9 -67.61 23.67 4.85
CA ARG A 9 -67.60 25.06 5.30
C ARG A 9 -67.28 25.16 6.78
N ASN A 10 -66.06 24.79 7.18
CA ASN A 10 -65.39 25.28 8.40
C ASN A 10 -63.95 24.73 8.47
N GLY A 11 -62.98 25.52 8.02
CA GLY A 11 -61.70 25.82 8.68
C GLY A 11 -60.80 24.71 9.26
N GLY A 12 -61.00 23.43 8.99
CA GLY A 12 -60.32 22.34 9.71
C GLY A 12 -59.09 21.72 9.04
N PHE A 13 -58.53 22.29 7.97
CA PHE A 13 -57.53 21.61 7.13
C PHE A 13 -56.23 22.40 6.89
N LEU A 14 -55.89 23.35 7.78
CA LEU A 14 -54.61 24.07 7.69
C LEU A 14 -53.52 23.49 8.60
N TRP A 15 -53.85 22.82 9.70
CA TRP A 15 -52.83 22.31 10.63
C TRP A 15 -52.12 21.03 10.18
N VAL A 16 -52.78 20.16 9.40
CA VAL A 16 -52.19 18.90 8.93
C VAL A 16 -51.18 19.12 7.79
N LYS A 17 -51.27 20.25 7.07
CA LYS A 17 -50.30 20.58 6.00
C LYS A 17 -48.97 21.13 6.53
N TYR A 18 -48.97 21.81 7.68
CA TYR A 18 -47.73 22.35 8.25
C TYR A 18 -46.93 21.32 9.08
N ALA A 19 -47.59 20.30 9.65
CA ALA A 19 -46.90 19.22 10.38
C ALA A 19 -46.07 18.29 9.47
N LEU A 20 -46.40 18.20 8.18
CA LEU A 20 -45.67 17.37 7.20
C LEU A 20 -44.52 18.11 6.48
N ILE A 21 -44.44 19.44 6.62
CA ILE A 21 -43.38 20.25 5.99
C ILE A 21 -42.18 20.43 6.94
N LEU A 22 -42.35 20.24 8.25
CA LEU A 22 -41.28 20.36 9.25
C LEU A 22 -40.56 19.05 9.62
N SER A 23 -41.07 17.88 9.19
CA SER A 23 -40.41 16.58 9.37
C SER A 23 -39.55 16.14 8.18
N GLY A 24 -39.57 16.88 7.06
CA GLY A 24 -38.90 16.49 5.81
C GLY A 24 -37.45 16.95 5.64
N VAL A 25 -36.88 17.70 6.58
CA VAL A 25 -35.53 18.31 6.42
C VAL A 25 -34.42 17.56 7.17
N LEU A 26 -34.74 16.51 7.93
CA LEU A 26 -33.77 15.90 8.87
C LEU A 26 -33.07 14.61 8.43
N LEU A 27 -33.22 14.12 7.19
CA LEU A 27 -32.55 12.88 6.77
C LEU A 27 -32.00 12.95 5.34
N SER A 28 -31.05 13.86 5.13
CA SER A 28 -30.20 13.84 3.93
C SER A 28 -28.77 14.32 4.21
N THR A 29 -28.23 14.10 5.41
CA THR A 29 -26.77 13.91 5.49
C THR A 29 -26.50 12.53 4.94
N LYS A 30 -26.49 12.39 3.61
CA LYS A 30 -25.66 11.35 3.04
C LYS A 30 -24.27 11.63 3.59
N GLN A 31 -23.83 10.77 4.49
CA GLN A 31 -22.42 10.65 4.80
C GLN A 31 -21.79 10.23 3.48
N LEU A 32 -21.40 11.22 2.68
CA LEU A 32 -20.44 11.04 1.59
C LEU A 32 -19.12 10.69 2.29
N HIS A 33 -19.05 9.47 2.84
CA HIS A 33 -17.84 8.71 2.67
C HIS A 33 -17.80 8.45 1.17
N ALA A 34 -17.26 9.42 0.42
CA ALA A 34 -16.56 9.06 -0.78
C ALA A 34 -15.46 8.12 -0.29
N GLU A 35 -15.71 6.82 -0.40
CA GLU A 35 -14.65 5.83 -0.46
C GLU A 35 -13.70 6.39 -1.52
N GLU A 36 -12.55 6.89 -1.08
CA GLU A 36 -11.54 7.45 -1.98
C GLU A 36 -11.05 6.27 -2.80
N THR A 37 -11.74 6.05 -3.90
CA THR A 37 -11.54 4.88 -4.75
C THR A 37 -10.17 5.08 -5.36
N MET A 38 -9.25 4.16 -5.10
CA MET A 38 -7.89 4.29 -5.63
C MET A 38 -7.94 4.47 -7.14
N LYS A 39 -7.34 5.56 -7.62
CA LYS A 39 -7.31 5.92 -9.05
C LYS A 39 -6.29 5.11 -9.83
N THR A 40 -5.29 4.57 -9.12
CA THR A 40 -4.23 3.75 -9.69
C THR A 40 -3.80 2.64 -8.73
N ASN A 41 -3.30 1.56 -9.32
CA ASN A 41 -2.56 0.51 -8.64
C ASN A 41 -1.12 0.46 -9.17
N TYR A 42 -0.15 0.37 -8.27
CA TYR A 42 1.21 0.03 -8.64
C TYR A 42 1.43 -1.45 -8.38
N THR A 43 1.79 -2.19 -9.42
CA THR A 43 2.07 -3.63 -9.33
C THR A 43 3.55 -3.88 -9.53
N LEU A 44 4.12 -4.75 -8.71
CA LEU A 44 5.52 -5.15 -8.77
C LEU A 44 5.58 -6.59 -9.32
N SER A 45 6.38 -6.81 -10.36
CA SER A 45 6.78 -8.14 -10.83
C SER A 45 8.22 -8.38 -10.44
N PHE A 46 8.53 -9.56 -9.91
CA PHE A 46 9.86 -10.03 -9.53
C PHE A 46 10.14 -11.36 -10.23
N ASN A 47 11.31 -11.47 -10.86
CA ASN A 47 11.81 -12.70 -11.46
C ASN A 47 13.24 -12.96 -11.00
N ALA A 48 13.58 -14.21 -10.76
CA ALA A 48 14.94 -14.66 -10.47
C ALA A 48 15.24 -15.99 -11.18
N ASN A 49 16.52 -16.24 -11.44
CA ASN A 49 17.03 -17.52 -11.89
C ASN A 49 18.31 -17.85 -11.12
N ASN A 50 18.31 -18.98 -10.41
CA ASN A 50 19.47 -19.50 -9.67
C ASN A 50 20.16 -18.45 -8.78
N ALA A 51 19.40 -17.53 -8.20
CA ALA A 51 19.94 -16.41 -7.44
C ALA A 51 19.05 -16.07 -6.25
N LEU A 52 19.66 -15.91 -5.07
CA LEU A 52 18.98 -15.38 -3.89
C LEU A 52 18.91 -13.85 -3.97
N CYS A 53 17.70 -13.29 -3.94
CA CYS A 53 17.46 -11.88 -4.12
C CYS A 53 16.35 -11.30 -3.26
N PHE A 54 16.56 -10.04 -2.88
CA PHE A 54 15.64 -9.21 -2.11
C PHE A 54 15.20 -8.03 -2.95
N VAL A 55 13.88 -7.84 -3.07
CA VAL A 55 13.27 -6.68 -3.73
C VAL A 55 12.80 -5.70 -2.67
N LYS A 56 13.16 -4.44 -2.83
CA LYS A 56 12.87 -3.38 -1.86
C LYS A 56 12.21 -2.20 -2.52
N ILE A 57 11.30 -1.58 -1.77
CA ILE A 57 10.68 -0.30 -2.12
C ILE A 57 10.93 0.65 -0.96
N ASN A 58 11.53 1.81 -1.22
CA ASN A 58 11.85 2.79 -0.17
C ASN A 58 12.61 2.17 1.01
N ASP A 59 13.60 1.32 0.70
CA ASP A 59 14.39 0.49 1.63
C ASP A 59 13.57 -0.51 2.49
N MET A 60 12.29 -0.72 2.21
CA MET A 60 11.49 -1.78 2.83
C MET A 60 11.59 -3.06 2.00
N LEU A 61 11.89 -4.20 2.64
CA LEU A 61 11.83 -5.51 1.98
C LEU A 61 10.37 -5.84 1.65
N VAL A 62 10.04 -6.01 0.38
CA VAL A 62 8.66 -6.27 -0.07
C VAL A 62 8.46 -7.67 -0.67
N MET A 63 9.54 -8.26 -1.21
CA MET A 63 9.59 -9.62 -1.74
C MET A 63 11.00 -10.19 -1.65
N ASP A 64 11.09 -11.51 -1.50
CA ASP A 64 12.33 -12.28 -1.55
C ASP A 64 12.06 -13.69 -2.13
N ASN A 65 13.12 -14.44 -2.37
CA ASN A 65 13.05 -15.85 -2.76
C ASN A 65 13.95 -16.75 -1.91
N ASP A 66 14.14 -16.44 -0.62
CA ASP A 66 15.05 -17.18 0.29
C ASP A 66 14.77 -18.70 0.32
N GLY A 67 13.49 -19.09 0.26
CA GLY A 67 13.09 -20.50 0.18
C GLY A 67 13.10 -21.13 -1.23
N MET A 68 13.38 -20.36 -2.28
CA MET A 68 13.19 -20.74 -3.69
C MET A 68 14.22 -20.06 -4.62
N TRP A 69 15.50 -20.11 -4.25
CA TRP A 69 16.58 -19.44 -5.01
C TRP A 69 17.10 -20.27 -6.19
N GLU A 70 16.95 -21.59 -6.17
CA GLU A 70 17.29 -22.49 -7.27
C GLU A 70 16.20 -22.51 -8.35
N GLY A 71 16.61 -22.54 -9.62
CA GLY A 71 15.71 -22.56 -10.76
C GLY A 71 15.03 -21.21 -11.02
N GLN A 72 13.94 -21.26 -11.77
CA GLN A 72 13.18 -20.07 -12.15
C GLN A 72 12.15 -19.71 -11.07
N PHE A 73 12.18 -18.46 -10.63
CA PHE A 73 11.24 -17.91 -9.68
C PHE A 73 10.55 -16.69 -10.28
N THR A 74 9.22 -16.61 -10.16
CA THR A 74 8.43 -15.45 -10.57
C THR A 74 7.34 -15.18 -9.54
N MET A 75 7.23 -13.93 -9.09
CA MET A 75 6.17 -13.47 -8.19
C MET A 75 5.70 -12.07 -8.60
N GLY A 76 4.45 -11.74 -8.25
CA GLY A 76 3.93 -10.40 -8.43
C GLY A 76 2.95 -10.02 -7.32
N ARG A 77 2.90 -8.73 -6.97
CA ARG A 77 1.97 -8.18 -5.98
C ARG A 77 1.67 -6.71 -6.22
N THR A 78 0.55 -6.23 -5.71
CA THR A 78 0.30 -4.79 -5.56
C THR A 78 1.22 -4.21 -4.48
N VAL A 79 1.77 -3.02 -4.74
CA VAL A 79 2.70 -2.31 -3.86
C VAL A 79 2.32 -0.86 -3.59
N SER A 80 1.12 -0.42 -3.99
CA SER A 80 0.65 0.97 -3.85
C SER A 80 0.83 1.54 -2.44
N SER A 81 0.62 0.75 -1.39
CA SER A 81 0.74 1.15 0.02
C SER A 81 2.16 1.38 0.51
N TYR A 82 3.17 0.86 -0.19
CA TYR A 82 4.59 1.11 0.09
C TYR A 82 5.11 2.40 -0.56
N LEU A 83 4.29 3.03 -1.39
CA LEU A 83 4.65 4.20 -2.20
C LEU A 83 4.03 5.46 -1.65
N LYS A 84 4.67 6.60 -1.91
CA LYS A 84 4.11 7.93 -1.67
C LYS A 84 3.95 8.68 -2.99
N ASN A 85 3.07 9.68 -3.04
CA ASN A 85 3.08 10.64 -4.14
C ASN A 85 4.45 11.32 -4.23
N GLY A 86 5.03 11.36 -5.44
CA GLY A 86 6.37 11.89 -5.69
C GLY A 86 7.46 10.81 -5.80
N GLU A 87 8.66 11.12 -5.30
CA GLU A 87 9.85 10.29 -5.47
C GLU A 87 9.83 9.03 -4.58
N ASN A 88 10.12 7.88 -5.18
CA ASN A 88 10.26 6.57 -4.53
C ASN A 88 11.49 5.83 -5.09
N THR A 89 11.90 4.76 -4.43
CA THR A 89 13.00 3.90 -4.89
C THR A 89 12.55 2.45 -5.07
N LEU A 90 13.06 1.80 -6.12
CA LEU A 90 13.02 0.36 -6.33
C LEU A 90 14.46 -0.16 -6.27
N SER A 91 14.73 -1.12 -5.39
CA SER A 91 16.01 -1.82 -5.34
C SER A 91 15.85 -3.32 -5.53
N ILE A 92 16.87 -3.96 -6.11
CA ILE A 92 17.13 -5.40 -5.96
C ILE A 92 18.51 -5.58 -5.37
N ALA A 93 18.61 -6.41 -4.34
CA ALA A 93 19.86 -6.93 -3.81
C ALA A 93 19.98 -8.42 -4.16
N MET A 94 21.16 -8.86 -4.58
CA MET A 94 21.49 -10.26 -4.91
C MET A 94 22.66 -10.73 -4.04
N LEU A 95 22.56 -11.92 -3.45
CA LEU A 95 23.65 -12.50 -2.67
C LEU A 95 24.85 -12.82 -3.58
N ASN A 96 26.03 -12.31 -3.23
CA ASN A 96 27.28 -12.54 -3.94
C ASN A 96 28.03 -13.75 -3.37
N GLU A 97 27.36 -14.89 -3.31
CA GLU A 97 27.94 -16.15 -2.85
C GLU A 97 27.59 -17.24 -3.87
N SER A 98 28.61 -18.00 -4.31
CA SER A 98 28.43 -19.12 -5.25
C SER A 98 27.70 -18.75 -6.56
N VAL A 99 27.84 -17.52 -7.01
CA VAL A 99 27.20 -17.03 -8.25
C VAL A 99 27.81 -17.68 -9.50
N SER A 100 26.97 -18.01 -10.46
CA SER A 100 27.30 -18.57 -11.77
C SER A 100 26.86 -17.63 -12.88
N ASP A 101 27.51 -17.73 -14.04
CA ASP A 101 27.07 -16.96 -15.21
C ASP A 101 25.61 -17.25 -15.55
N ASP A 102 24.89 -16.20 -15.97
CA ASP A 102 23.45 -16.18 -16.27
C ASP A 102 22.50 -16.25 -15.06
N ASP A 103 23.02 -16.33 -13.82
CA ASP A 103 22.24 -16.05 -12.62
C ASP A 103 21.71 -14.61 -12.69
N MET A 104 20.44 -14.40 -12.35
CA MET A 104 19.81 -13.09 -12.52
C MET A 104 18.67 -12.86 -11.55
N CYS A 105 18.39 -11.58 -11.31
CA CYS A 105 17.18 -11.10 -10.65
C CYS A 105 16.69 -9.83 -11.32
N SER A 106 15.38 -9.67 -11.45
CA SER A 106 14.79 -8.48 -12.05
C SER A 106 13.46 -8.11 -11.41
N ALA A 107 13.21 -6.82 -11.29
CA ALA A 107 11.96 -6.28 -10.79
C ALA A 107 11.45 -5.20 -11.71
N LYS A 108 10.13 -5.10 -11.83
CA LYS A 108 9.43 -4.06 -12.59
C LYS A 108 8.24 -3.54 -11.81
N ILE A 109 8.09 -2.23 -11.74
CA ILE A 109 6.88 -1.58 -11.25
C ILE A 109 6.08 -1.07 -12.45
N GLN A 110 4.81 -1.47 -12.49
CA GLN A 110 3.84 -1.04 -13.47
C GLN A 110 2.77 -0.20 -12.77
N ASP A 111 2.52 0.98 -13.30
CA ASP A 111 1.37 1.82 -12.98
C ASP A 111 0.16 1.31 -13.77
N VAL A 112 -0.92 0.94 -13.09
CA VAL A 112 -2.13 0.35 -13.66
C VAL A 112 -3.32 1.23 -13.26
N ARG A 113 -3.83 1.98 -14.22
CA ARG A 113 -4.89 2.98 -14.01
C ARG A 113 -6.27 2.38 -14.20
N SER A 114 -7.26 2.96 -13.53
CA SER A 114 -8.66 2.54 -13.62
C SER A 114 -9.27 2.71 -15.02
N ASP A 115 -8.69 3.56 -15.87
CA ASP A 115 -9.09 3.75 -17.26
C ASP A 115 -8.55 2.66 -18.21
N GLY A 116 -7.80 1.69 -17.68
CA GLY A 116 -7.19 0.58 -18.41
C GLY A 116 -5.80 0.89 -18.98
N SER A 117 -5.31 2.14 -18.86
CA SER A 117 -3.95 2.46 -19.22
C SER A 117 -2.96 1.82 -18.24
N ASN A 118 -1.79 1.43 -18.75
CA ASN A 118 -0.72 0.92 -17.92
C ASN A 118 0.65 1.25 -18.53
N GLU A 119 1.63 1.47 -17.67
CA GLU A 119 3.01 1.73 -18.09
C GLU A 119 4.02 1.25 -17.04
N TYR A 120 5.19 0.80 -17.51
CA TYR A 120 6.30 0.54 -16.60
C TYR A 120 6.91 1.86 -16.19
N VAL A 121 6.97 2.12 -14.88
CA VAL A 121 7.55 3.35 -14.30
C VAL A 121 8.94 3.13 -13.70
N SER A 122 9.29 1.88 -13.40
CA SER A 122 10.62 1.50 -12.91
C SER A 122 10.91 0.05 -13.24
N ALA A 123 12.18 -0.25 -13.53
CA ALA A 123 12.65 -1.61 -13.65
C ALA A 123 14.15 -1.69 -13.46
N VAL A 124 14.57 -2.70 -12.69
CA VAL A 124 15.99 -3.00 -12.42
C VAL A 124 16.25 -4.48 -12.65
N LYS A 125 17.46 -4.80 -13.07
CA LYS A 125 17.92 -6.17 -13.23
C LYS A 125 19.38 -6.28 -12.86
N LEU A 126 19.70 -7.29 -12.06
CA LEU A 126 21.05 -7.78 -11.83
C LEU A 126 21.25 -9.06 -12.64
N ILE A 127 22.41 -9.19 -13.25
CA ILE A 127 22.84 -10.39 -13.98
C ILE A 127 24.31 -10.67 -13.69
N VAL A 128 24.64 -11.94 -13.53
CA VAL A 128 26.01 -12.39 -13.33
C VAL A 128 26.67 -12.59 -14.69
N ARG A 129 27.84 -11.96 -14.86
CA ARG A 129 28.68 -12.09 -16.06
C ARG A 129 30.12 -12.22 -15.64
N LYS A 130 30.80 -13.28 -16.12
CA LYS A 130 32.17 -13.62 -15.70
C LYS A 130 32.25 -13.71 -14.17
N GLU A 131 31.27 -14.39 -13.57
CA GLU A 131 31.17 -14.61 -12.12
C GLU A 131 31.06 -13.30 -11.29
N GLN A 132 30.64 -12.20 -11.93
CA GLN A 132 30.43 -10.91 -11.26
C GLN A 132 29.00 -10.42 -11.45
N ILE A 133 28.35 -10.04 -10.35
CA ILE A 133 27.04 -9.39 -10.37
C ILE A 133 27.19 -8.01 -11.02
N THR A 134 26.37 -7.73 -12.03
CA THR A 134 26.33 -6.44 -12.73
C THR A 134 24.90 -5.99 -13.00
N PRO A 135 24.60 -4.68 -12.98
CA PRO A 135 23.32 -4.17 -13.45
C PRO A 135 23.19 -4.37 -14.97
N ASP A 136 22.05 -4.87 -15.42
CA ASP A 136 21.70 -4.92 -16.84
C ASP A 136 21.13 -3.58 -17.29
N THR A 137 21.99 -2.69 -17.78
CA THR A 137 21.59 -1.35 -18.27
C THR A 137 20.76 -1.38 -19.55
N THR A 138 20.53 -2.56 -20.15
CA THR A 138 19.65 -2.69 -21.32
C THR A 138 18.22 -3.09 -20.96
N TYR A 139 17.99 -3.52 -19.71
CA TYR A 139 16.71 -4.05 -19.27
C TYR A 139 15.59 -3.00 -19.28
N TYR A 140 15.89 -1.78 -18.84
CA TYR A 140 14.95 -0.66 -18.85
C TYR A 140 15.70 0.67 -18.66
N SER A 141 15.63 1.56 -19.65
CA SER A 141 16.21 2.92 -19.74
C SER A 141 17.67 3.15 -19.26
N GLY A 142 18.37 2.10 -18.81
CA GLY A 142 19.79 2.06 -18.45
C GLY A 142 20.23 2.90 -17.26
N ARG A 143 19.33 3.64 -16.61
CA ARG A 143 19.68 4.57 -15.53
C ARG A 143 19.23 3.99 -14.19
N TYR A 144 20.17 3.36 -13.50
CA TYR A 144 20.09 3.14 -12.05
C TYR A 144 20.74 4.33 -11.33
N SER A 145 20.29 4.58 -10.11
CA SER A 145 20.77 5.66 -9.24
C SER A 145 22.02 5.25 -8.46
N SER A 146 22.13 3.97 -8.09
CA SER A 146 23.30 3.42 -7.38
C SER A 146 23.48 1.93 -7.66
N PHE A 147 24.72 1.46 -7.57
CA PHE A 147 25.08 0.05 -7.57
C PHE A 147 26.31 -0.18 -6.68
N GLY A 148 26.27 -1.19 -5.81
CA GLY A 148 27.37 -1.49 -4.90
C GLY A 148 27.00 -2.55 -3.88
N ASP A 149 27.72 -2.60 -2.77
CA ASP A 149 27.34 -3.42 -1.63
C ASP A 149 26.03 -2.89 -1.03
N SER A 150 25.19 -3.79 -0.52
CA SER A 150 23.93 -3.40 0.10
C SER A 150 24.17 -2.39 1.22
N PRO A 151 23.35 -1.33 1.36
CA PRO A 151 23.38 -0.45 2.52
C PRO A 151 23.25 -1.19 3.87
N ARG A 152 22.69 -2.41 3.85
CA ARG A 152 22.51 -3.29 5.01
C ARG A 152 23.57 -4.41 5.12
N ALA A 153 24.66 -4.33 4.35
CA ALA A 153 25.72 -5.34 4.31
C ALA A 153 26.43 -5.59 5.65
N LYS A 154 26.38 -4.65 6.60
CA LYS A 154 26.97 -4.85 7.94
C LYS A 154 26.04 -5.55 8.93
N ASN A 155 24.78 -5.78 8.56
CA ASN A 155 23.75 -6.29 9.45
C ASN A 155 23.10 -7.54 8.86
N THR A 156 22.01 -7.36 8.11
CA THR A 156 21.12 -8.45 7.67
C THR A 156 21.36 -8.90 6.23
N GLU A 157 22.27 -8.24 5.50
CA GLU A 157 22.48 -8.47 4.07
C GLU A 157 23.97 -8.53 3.72
N GLU A 158 24.76 -9.14 4.60
CA GLU A 158 26.17 -9.40 4.34
C GLU A 158 26.35 -10.15 3.02
N GLY A 159 27.31 -9.72 2.20
CA GLY A 159 27.56 -10.31 0.89
C GLY A 159 26.58 -9.92 -0.21
N PHE A 160 25.54 -9.11 0.05
CA PHE A 160 24.61 -8.71 -1.01
C PHE A 160 25.13 -7.51 -1.82
N ARG A 161 24.90 -7.57 -3.13
CA ARG A 161 25.09 -6.45 -4.08
C ARG A 161 23.75 -5.88 -4.49
N GLU A 162 23.57 -4.58 -4.33
CA GLU A 162 22.31 -3.89 -4.56
C GLU A 162 22.40 -2.89 -5.72
N VAL A 163 21.38 -2.89 -6.58
CA VAL A 163 21.11 -1.84 -7.55
C VAL A 163 19.80 -1.13 -7.19
N THR A 164 19.78 0.19 -7.30
CA THR A 164 18.61 1.03 -6.98
C THR A 164 18.26 1.93 -8.15
N GLN A 165 16.97 2.13 -8.38
CA GLN A 165 16.45 3.12 -9.31
C GLN A 165 15.42 4.01 -8.61
N ILE A 166 15.51 5.32 -8.85
CA ILE A 166 14.49 6.29 -8.44
C ILE A 166 13.37 6.34 -9.49
N PHE A 167 12.12 6.39 -9.04
CA PHE A 167 10.95 6.59 -9.88
C PHE A 167 9.90 7.45 -9.19
N HIS A 168 8.89 7.89 -9.95
CA HIS A 168 7.82 8.75 -9.43
C HIS A 168 6.48 8.02 -9.47
N ALA A 169 5.69 8.17 -8.41
CA ALA A 169 4.31 7.69 -8.32
C ALA A 169 3.35 8.87 -8.11
N THR A 170 2.13 8.78 -8.64
CA THR A 170 1.10 9.82 -8.53
C THR A 170 -0.27 9.20 -8.28
N ASP A 171 -1.22 10.05 -7.86
CA ASP A 171 -2.64 9.67 -7.67
C ASP A 171 -2.85 8.54 -6.66
N LEU A 172 -1.91 8.39 -5.73
CA LEU A 172 -2.03 7.55 -4.55
C LEU A 172 -2.82 8.28 -3.45
N PRO A 173 -3.51 7.56 -2.56
CA PRO A 173 -4.03 8.13 -1.32
C PRO A 173 -2.92 8.79 -0.48
N ASP A 174 -3.29 9.79 0.32
CA ASP A 174 -2.38 10.37 1.31
C ASP A 174 -2.23 9.43 2.51
N TRP A 175 -1.29 8.49 2.42
CA TRP A 175 -1.05 7.50 3.47
C TRP A 175 -0.62 8.14 4.78
N ARG A 176 -1.22 7.69 5.89
CA ARG A 176 -0.89 8.17 7.25
C ARG A 176 0.60 7.99 7.59
N TRP A 177 1.23 6.92 7.12
CA TRP A 177 2.63 6.63 7.42
C TRP A 177 3.61 7.66 6.81
N THR A 178 3.23 8.35 5.73
CA THR A 178 4.10 9.35 5.08
C THR A 178 4.35 10.60 5.93
N THR A 179 3.49 10.83 6.92
CA THR A 179 3.58 11.93 7.88
C THR A 179 3.84 11.44 9.32
N ALA A 180 4.12 10.14 9.48
CA ALA A 180 4.40 9.57 10.79
C ALA A 180 5.72 10.09 11.36
N ILE A 181 5.78 10.19 12.68
CA ILE A 181 6.97 10.61 13.41
C ILE A 181 7.74 9.36 13.84
N PRO A 182 9.08 9.32 13.70
CA PRO A 182 9.89 8.21 14.20
C PRO A 182 9.65 7.97 15.69
N VAL A 183 9.48 6.71 16.06
CA VAL A 183 9.34 6.29 17.46
C VAL A 183 10.64 6.54 18.20
N THR A 184 10.54 7.14 19.38
CA THR A 184 11.65 7.38 20.30
C THR A 184 11.45 6.60 21.61
N GLU A 185 12.50 6.52 22.44
CA GLU A 185 12.39 5.88 23.76
C GLU A 185 11.30 6.50 24.64
N LYS A 186 11.00 7.79 24.44
CA LYS A 186 9.95 8.50 25.19
C LYS A 186 8.54 8.01 24.86
N ASP A 187 8.37 7.40 23.69
CA ASP A 187 7.08 6.90 23.23
C ASP A 187 6.79 5.48 23.75
N ILE A 188 7.82 4.75 24.20
CA ILE A 188 7.71 3.37 24.70
C ILE A 188 6.61 3.20 25.76
N PRO A 189 6.49 4.07 26.80
CA PRO A 189 5.43 3.93 27.79
C PRO A 189 4.02 4.01 27.18
N ALA A 190 3.81 4.95 26.24
CA ALA A 190 2.52 5.13 25.58
C ALA A 190 2.19 3.94 24.65
N ILE A 191 3.19 3.47 23.90
CA ILE A 191 3.09 2.28 23.04
C ILE A 191 2.72 1.06 23.87
N LYS A 192 3.38 0.84 25.01
CA LYS A 192 3.08 -0.28 25.91
C LYS A 192 1.64 -0.25 26.41
N ILE A 193 1.17 0.91 26.88
CA ILE A 193 -0.22 1.09 27.35
C ILE A 193 -1.22 0.76 26.24
N PHE A 194 -0.97 1.23 25.00
CA PHE A 194 -1.81 0.93 23.86
C PHE A 194 -1.92 -0.58 23.61
N TYR A 195 -0.77 -1.28 23.52
CA TYR A 195 -0.78 -2.73 23.25
C TYR A 195 -1.36 -3.54 24.40
N GLU A 196 -1.12 -3.17 25.66
CA GLU A 196 -1.74 -3.82 26.82
C GLU A 196 -3.26 -3.63 26.82
N SER A 197 -3.75 -2.43 26.48
CA SER A 197 -5.18 -2.18 26.32
C SER A 197 -5.77 -3.06 25.22
N LEU A 198 -5.14 -3.12 24.05
CA LEU A 198 -5.60 -3.91 22.92
C LEU A 198 -5.63 -5.41 23.25
N GLN A 199 -4.58 -5.92 23.91
CA GLN A 199 -4.55 -7.31 24.39
C GLN A 199 -5.69 -7.60 25.38
N ASN A 200 -6.00 -6.67 26.28
CA ASN A 200 -7.11 -6.83 27.21
C ASN A 200 -8.46 -6.82 26.49
N ASP A 201 -8.62 -6.02 25.44
CA ASP A 201 -9.84 -6.01 24.61
C ASP A 201 -10.00 -7.34 23.87
N PHE A 202 -8.91 -7.92 23.34
CA PHE A 202 -8.90 -9.28 22.77
C PHE A 202 -9.29 -10.35 23.80
N LYS A 203 -8.73 -10.30 25.02
CA LYS A 203 -9.10 -11.25 26.09
C LYS A 203 -10.58 -11.19 26.44
N ARG A 204 -11.18 -9.99 26.40
CA ARG A 204 -12.62 -9.79 26.64
C ARG A 204 -13.49 -10.04 25.40
N GLN A 205 -12.88 -10.31 24.25
CA GLN A 205 -13.56 -10.43 22.96
C GLN A 205 -14.41 -9.20 22.60
N ASP A 206 -13.95 -8.01 23.01
CA ASP A 206 -14.64 -6.73 22.77
C ASP A 206 -14.35 -6.24 21.33
N LEU A 207 -15.05 -6.83 20.36
CA LEU A 207 -14.88 -6.52 18.93
C LEU A 207 -15.06 -5.03 18.61
N PRO A 208 -16.06 -4.30 19.15
CA PRO A 208 -16.17 -2.86 18.93
C PRO A 208 -14.97 -2.07 19.45
N ALA A 209 -14.42 -2.43 20.62
CA ALA A 209 -13.24 -1.76 21.15
C ALA A 209 -12.00 -2.05 20.30
N ILE A 210 -11.78 -3.32 19.93
CA ILE A 210 -10.67 -3.73 19.04
C ILE A 210 -10.75 -2.94 17.74
N TYR A 211 -11.91 -2.91 17.08
CA TYR A 211 -12.08 -2.20 15.81
C TYR A 211 -11.76 -0.71 15.96
N ARG A 212 -12.30 -0.04 16.98
CA ARG A 212 -12.04 1.38 17.23
C ARG A 212 -10.56 1.68 17.45
N GLN A 213 -9.85 0.84 18.21
CA GLN A 213 -8.41 1.02 18.47
C GLN A 213 -7.54 0.76 17.23
N THR A 214 -7.95 -0.18 16.38
CA THR A 214 -7.19 -0.60 15.19
C THR A 214 -7.66 0.07 13.89
N LYS A 215 -8.70 0.92 13.96
CA LYS A 215 -9.38 1.51 12.81
C LYS A 215 -8.44 2.14 11.80
N GLY A 216 -7.44 2.90 12.25
CA GLY A 216 -6.49 3.56 11.35
C GLY A 216 -5.68 2.59 10.48
N MET A 217 -5.36 1.39 11.00
CA MET A 217 -4.69 0.35 10.24
C MET A 217 -5.64 -0.30 9.23
N TRP A 218 -6.89 -0.57 9.63
CA TRP A 218 -7.91 -1.09 8.72
C TRP A 218 -8.21 -0.13 7.58
N GLU A 219 -8.35 1.17 7.85
CA GLU A 219 -8.59 2.17 6.81
C GLU A 219 -7.39 2.31 5.86
N SER A 220 -6.16 2.10 6.34
CA SER A 220 -4.97 2.13 5.48
C SER A 220 -4.83 0.88 4.61
N LEU A 221 -5.26 -0.28 5.10
CA LEU A 221 -5.20 -1.55 4.38
C LEU A 221 -6.41 -1.79 3.46
N ALA A 222 -7.59 -1.27 3.81
CA ALA A 222 -8.81 -1.44 3.02
C ALA A 222 -8.84 -0.57 1.75
N THR A 223 -7.91 0.37 1.64
CA THR A 223 -7.67 1.16 0.42
C THR A 223 -6.70 0.47 -0.57
N GLU A 224 -6.20 -0.74 -0.25
CA GLU A 224 -5.52 -1.62 -1.23
C GLU A 224 -6.52 -2.39 -2.09
#